data_AF-A0A7C0ZD97-F1
#
_entry.id   AF-A0A7C0ZD97-F1
#
_cell.length_a   1.000
_cell.length_b   1.000
_cell.length_c   1.000
_cell.angle_alpha   90.00
_cell.angle_beta   90.00
_cell.angle_gamma   90.00
#
_symmetry.space_group_name_H-M   'P 1'
#
loop_
_entity.id
_entity.type
_entity.pdbx_description
1 polymer ?
#
loop_
_entity_poly.entity_id
_entity_poly.type
_entity_poly.pdbx_seq_one_letter_code
_entity_poly.pdbx_strand_id
1 'polypeptide(L)'
;WNACRFASLHLVDYQPGEMPKLELLDRWLLSKLERLIGEATEAYEECLFMKAFEPVRSFVWHIFCDHYIEAVKYRLYGGEGKESAQWTLYYAVKRMLQLLAPVIPHITEEIYSHMYAEGEGDSIHISRWPEVNSSLIDPEAERRGDLIVAVIGAIRREKSRRGIPLGREVEAIELYAEGGFEAETLRMAVRDIAGTLRAKRVEVYEGGGGEHEVEEYPKVRFSLKP
;
A
#
# COMPACT_ATOMS: atom_id res chain seq x y z
N TRP A 1 -0.37 11.59 -11.29
CA TRP A 1 0.30 11.26 -12.57
C TRP A 1 1.33 10.14 -12.42
N ASN A 2 2.49 10.36 -11.79
CA ASN A 2 3.58 9.35 -11.75
C ASN A 2 3.16 7.99 -11.20
N ALA A 3 2.39 7.96 -10.10
CA ALA A 3 1.86 6.73 -9.52
C ALA A 3 0.95 5.97 -10.49
N CYS A 4 0.05 6.68 -11.18
CA CYS A 4 -0.85 6.09 -12.17
C CYS A 4 -0.10 5.62 -13.42
N ARG A 5 0.95 6.33 -13.85
CA ARG A 5 1.83 5.86 -14.94
C ARG A 5 2.59 4.59 -14.54
N PHE A 6 3.04 4.49 -13.29
CA PHE A 6 3.61 3.25 -12.77
C PHE A 6 2.57 2.13 -12.77
N ALA A 7 1.36 2.39 -12.25
CA ALA A 7 0.29 1.41 -12.22
C ALA A 7 -0.09 0.94 -13.62
N SER A 8 -0.26 1.84 -14.60
CA SER A 8 -0.62 1.46 -15.97
C SER A 8 0.39 0.54 -16.63
N LEU A 9 1.70 0.76 -16.41
CA LEU A 9 2.75 -0.14 -16.89
C LEU A 9 2.66 -1.55 -16.31
N HIS A 10 2.16 -1.67 -15.08
CA HIS A 10 1.97 -2.95 -14.41
C HIS A 10 0.57 -3.55 -14.59
N LEU A 11 -0.31 -2.89 -15.35
CA LEU A 11 -1.67 -3.35 -15.63
C LEU A 11 -1.88 -3.68 -17.12
N VAL A 12 -0.84 -3.61 -17.95
CA VAL A 12 -0.92 -3.92 -19.40
C VAL A 12 -1.40 -5.35 -19.66
N ASP A 13 -1.02 -6.30 -18.81
CA ASP A 13 -1.43 -7.71 -18.90
C ASP A 13 -2.58 -8.08 -17.93
N TYR A 14 -3.15 -7.09 -17.24
CA TYR A 14 -4.23 -7.30 -16.29
C TYR A 14 -5.59 -7.22 -16.98
N GLN A 15 -6.47 -8.17 -16.67
CA GLN A 15 -7.86 -8.15 -17.10
C GLN A 15 -8.76 -7.95 -15.87
N PRO A 16 -9.62 -6.91 -15.85
CA PRO A 16 -10.57 -6.72 -14.76
C PRO A 16 -11.47 -7.94 -14.60
N GLY A 17 -11.62 -8.41 -13.37
CA GLY A 17 -12.38 -9.62 -13.06
C GLY A 17 -12.75 -9.74 -11.59
N GLU A 18 -13.10 -10.97 -11.19
CA GLU A 18 -13.43 -11.28 -9.81
C GLU A 18 -12.27 -10.97 -8.86
N MET A 19 -12.61 -10.63 -7.62
CA MET A 19 -11.63 -10.34 -6.59
C MET A 19 -10.81 -11.61 -6.27
N PRO A 20 -9.49 -11.61 -6.46
CA PRO A 20 -8.66 -12.76 -6.15
C PRO A 20 -8.48 -12.88 -4.63
N LYS A 21 -7.78 -13.94 -4.19
CA LYS A 21 -7.35 -14.04 -2.80
C LYS A 21 -6.34 -12.93 -2.50
N LEU A 22 -6.76 -11.99 -1.66
CA LEU A 22 -5.95 -10.82 -1.33
C LEU A 22 -4.85 -11.11 -0.32
N GLU A 23 -3.65 -10.58 -0.59
CA GLU A 23 -2.54 -10.59 0.36
C GLU A 23 -2.77 -9.61 1.51
N LEU A 24 -2.02 -9.75 2.60
CA LEU A 24 -2.19 -8.94 3.80
C LEU A 24 -2.08 -7.43 3.53
N LEU A 25 -1.06 -7.00 2.79
CA LEU A 25 -0.85 -5.59 2.46
C LEU A 25 -1.89 -5.04 1.46
N ASP A 26 -2.52 -5.93 0.69
CA ASP A 26 -3.61 -5.54 -0.23
C ASP A 26 -4.88 -5.23 0.57
N ARG A 27 -5.23 -6.11 1.51
CA ARG A 27 -6.33 -5.88 2.46
C ARG A 27 -6.10 -4.63 3.31
N TRP A 28 -4.86 -4.41 3.75
CA TRP A 28 -4.48 -3.21 4.50
C TRP A 28 -4.77 -1.91 3.72
N LEU A 29 -4.36 -1.82 2.45
CA LEU A 29 -4.63 -0.65 1.62
C LEU A 29 -6.14 -0.44 1.43
N LEU A 30 -6.85 -1.52 1.06
CA LEU A 30 -8.27 -1.46 0.73
C LEU A 30 -9.10 -1.06 1.96
N SER A 31 -8.82 -1.62 3.13
CA SER A 31 -9.52 -1.24 4.36
C SER A 31 -9.40 0.27 4.64
N LYS A 32 -8.19 0.82 4.54
CA LYS A 32 -7.97 2.26 4.74
C LYS A 32 -8.64 3.10 3.63
N LEU A 33 -8.63 2.63 2.39
CA LEU A 33 -9.30 3.30 1.27
C LEU A 33 -10.83 3.34 1.45
N GLU A 34 -11.45 2.26 1.89
CA GLU A 34 -12.90 2.22 2.10
C GLU A 34 -13.34 3.15 3.23
N ARG A 35 -12.54 3.26 4.30
CA ARG A 35 -12.78 4.28 5.34
C ARG A 35 -12.69 5.69 4.79
N LEU A 36 -11.64 5.96 4.00
CA LEU A 36 -11.46 7.25 3.35
C LEU A 36 -12.60 7.62 2.41
N ILE A 37 -13.15 6.65 1.67
CA ILE A 37 -14.34 6.86 0.83
C ILE A 37 -15.51 7.35 1.68
N GLY A 38 -15.77 6.72 2.83
CA GLY A 38 -16.82 7.14 3.76
C GLY A 38 -16.60 8.57 4.27
N GLU A 39 -15.41 8.84 4.81
CA GLU A 39 -15.05 10.16 5.35
C GLU A 39 -15.14 11.28 4.30
N ALA A 40 -14.65 11.04 3.08
CA ALA A 40 -14.71 12.00 1.99
C ALA A 40 -16.15 12.23 1.52
N THR A 41 -16.96 11.16 1.46
CA THR A 41 -18.38 11.25 1.07
C THR A 41 -19.14 12.12 2.05
N GLU A 42 -19.03 11.84 3.35
CA GLU A 42 -19.68 12.65 4.41
C GLU A 42 -19.26 14.12 4.33
N ALA A 43 -17.96 14.38 4.16
CA ALA A 43 -17.45 15.74 4.03
C ALA A 43 -17.97 16.47 2.77
N TYR A 44 -18.15 15.77 1.64
CA TYR A 44 -18.76 16.37 0.44
C TYR A 44 -20.25 16.67 0.63
N GLU A 45 -21.01 15.77 1.26
CA GLU A 45 -22.44 15.98 1.57
C GLU A 45 -22.64 17.19 2.49
N GLU A 46 -21.72 17.41 3.43
CA GLU A 46 -21.70 18.59 4.30
C GLU A 46 -21.09 19.86 3.64
N CYS A 47 -20.74 19.80 2.35
CA CYS A 47 -20.06 20.87 1.62
C CYS A 47 -18.72 21.32 2.25
N LEU A 48 -18.04 20.43 2.98
CA LEU A 48 -16.73 20.65 3.61
C LEU A 48 -15.59 20.22 2.69
N PHE A 49 -15.46 20.87 1.53
CA PHE A 49 -14.55 20.47 0.44
C PHE A 49 -13.10 20.24 0.87
N MET A 50 -12.55 21.10 1.75
CA MET A 50 -11.18 20.93 2.25
C MET A 50 -11.03 19.67 3.11
N LYS A 51 -12.05 19.34 3.91
CA LYS A 51 -12.06 18.11 4.72
C LYS A 51 -12.24 16.86 3.87
N ALA A 52 -12.91 16.96 2.72
CA ALA A 52 -13.01 15.86 1.77
C ALA A 52 -11.69 15.65 1.00
N PHE A 53 -11.06 16.74 0.55
CA PHE A 53 -9.90 16.68 -0.32
C PHE A 53 -8.59 16.33 0.39
N GLU A 54 -8.31 16.97 1.53
CA GLU A 54 -7.00 16.87 2.18
C GLU A 54 -6.63 15.45 2.64
N PRO A 55 -7.56 14.65 3.23
CA PRO A 55 -7.30 13.26 3.56
C PRO A 55 -7.04 12.40 2.32
N VAL A 56 -7.77 12.64 1.21
CA VAL A 56 -7.56 11.91 -0.05
C VAL A 56 -6.18 12.19 -0.63
N ARG A 57 -5.77 13.47 -0.64
CA ARG A 57 -4.43 13.87 -1.05
C ARG A 57 -3.34 13.21 -0.20
N SER A 58 -3.52 13.23 1.12
CA SER A 58 -2.61 12.60 2.08
C SER A 58 -2.51 11.09 1.85
N PHE A 59 -3.65 10.42 1.65
CA PHE A 59 -3.70 8.99 1.38
C PHE A 59 -2.93 8.62 0.10
N VAL A 60 -3.17 9.34 -0.99
CA VAL A 60 -2.47 9.10 -2.27
C VAL A 60 -0.96 9.19 -2.06
N TRP A 61 -0.48 10.18 -1.32
CA TRP A 61 0.95 10.39 -1.13
C TRP A 61 1.56 9.37 -0.17
N HIS A 62 1.03 9.31 1.05
CA HIS A 62 1.69 8.62 2.15
C HIS A 62 1.28 7.16 2.25
N ILE A 63 0.02 6.82 2.01
CA ILE A 63 -0.45 5.42 2.12
C ILE A 63 -0.22 4.67 0.81
N PHE A 64 -0.65 5.25 -0.31
CA PHE A 64 -0.55 4.59 -1.60
C PHE A 64 0.86 4.64 -2.20
N CYS A 65 1.45 5.83 -2.35
CA CYS A 65 2.76 5.95 -3.01
C CYS A 65 3.93 5.52 -2.13
N ASP A 66 4.08 6.11 -0.93
CA ASP A 66 5.25 5.86 -0.08
C ASP A 66 5.30 4.43 0.49
N HIS A 67 4.13 3.81 0.67
CA HIS A 67 4.00 2.51 1.34
C HIS A 67 3.53 1.41 0.40
N TYR A 68 2.28 1.46 -0.08
CA TYR A 68 1.71 0.34 -0.81
C TYR A 68 2.46 0.02 -2.10
N ILE A 69 2.60 1.00 -3.01
CA ILE A 69 3.30 0.83 -4.29
C ILE A 69 4.67 0.24 -4.05
N GLU A 70 5.41 0.79 -3.09
CA GLU A 70 6.75 0.35 -2.74
C GLU A 70 6.80 -1.09 -2.24
N ALA A 71 5.85 -1.49 -1.38
CA ALA A 71 5.79 -2.81 -0.80
C ALA A 71 5.39 -3.90 -1.80
N VAL A 72 4.62 -3.55 -2.84
CA VAL A 72 4.12 -4.53 -3.81
C VAL A 72 4.95 -4.60 -5.09
N LYS A 73 5.94 -3.72 -5.30
CA LYS A 73 6.76 -3.72 -6.53
C LYS A 73 7.31 -5.11 -6.85
N TYR A 74 7.87 -5.79 -5.86
CA TYR A 74 8.47 -7.11 -6.08
C TYR A 74 7.44 -8.14 -6.59
N ARG A 75 6.18 -8.06 -6.15
CA ARG A 75 5.06 -8.87 -6.66
C ARG A 75 4.75 -8.50 -8.11
N LEU A 76 4.64 -7.20 -8.40
CA LEU A 76 4.33 -6.69 -9.75
C LEU A 76 5.39 -7.02 -10.80
N TYR A 77 6.66 -7.18 -10.41
CA TYR A 77 7.76 -7.62 -11.28
C TYR A 77 7.83 -9.16 -11.49
N GLY A 78 6.75 -9.89 -11.21
CA GLY A 78 6.65 -11.33 -11.47
C GLY A 78 6.78 -12.22 -10.23
N GLY A 79 6.61 -11.65 -9.03
CA GLY A 79 6.55 -12.41 -7.79
C GLY A 79 5.19 -13.07 -7.55
N GLU A 80 5.14 -13.95 -6.55
CA GLU A 80 3.89 -14.52 -6.06
C GLU A 80 2.96 -13.41 -5.53
N GLY A 81 1.66 -13.53 -5.79
CA GLY A 81 0.68 -12.50 -5.44
C GLY A 81 0.63 -11.31 -6.41
N LYS A 82 1.20 -11.45 -7.63
CA LYS A 82 1.10 -10.45 -8.70
C LYS A 82 -0.36 -10.08 -9.03
N GLU A 83 -1.21 -11.09 -9.25
CA GLU A 83 -2.63 -10.88 -9.60
C GLU A 83 -3.37 -10.10 -8.50
N SER A 84 -3.14 -10.47 -7.24
CA SER A 84 -3.68 -9.75 -6.08
C SER A 84 -3.26 -8.28 -6.07
N ALA A 85 -1.95 -8.01 -6.28
CA ALA A 85 -1.45 -6.64 -6.33
C ALA A 85 -1.99 -5.85 -7.54
N GLN A 86 -2.16 -6.48 -8.70
CA GLN A 86 -2.74 -5.86 -9.88
C GLN A 86 -4.21 -5.51 -9.67
N TRP A 87 -5.00 -6.44 -9.12
CA TRP A 87 -6.39 -6.21 -8.80
C TRP A 87 -6.54 -5.04 -7.82
N THR A 88 -5.75 -5.04 -6.75
CA THR A 88 -5.77 -3.97 -5.74
C THR A 88 -5.31 -2.63 -6.31
N LEU A 89 -4.27 -2.60 -7.16
CA LEU A 89 -3.85 -1.37 -7.85
C LEU A 89 -4.96 -0.81 -8.73
N TYR A 90 -5.57 -1.65 -9.57
CA TYR A 90 -6.64 -1.25 -10.47
C TYR A 90 -7.85 -0.70 -9.68
N TYR A 91 -8.27 -1.42 -8.64
CA TYR A 91 -9.35 -0.98 -7.76
C TYR A 91 -9.03 0.35 -7.07
N ALA A 92 -7.89 0.43 -6.39
CA ALA A 92 -7.53 1.59 -5.59
C ALA A 92 -7.33 2.85 -6.45
N VAL A 93 -6.67 2.73 -7.60
CA VAL A 93 -6.47 3.86 -8.51
C VAL A 93 -7.81 4.41 -8.97
N LYS A 94 -8.74 3.56 -9.42
CA LYS A 94 -10.09 4.01 -9.82
C LYS A 94 -10.77 4.80 -8.71
N ARG A 95 -10.82 4.27 -7.48
CA ARG A 95 -11.46 4.94 -6.34
C ARG A 95 -10.81 6.28 -6.02
N MET A 96 -9.48 6.34 -5.98
CA MET A 96 -8.77 7.60 -5.74
C MET A 96 -9.05 8.64 -6.83
N LEU A 97 -9.14 8.23 -8.11
CA LEU A 97 -9.51 9.15 -9.18
C LEU A 97 -10.93 9.69 -8.98
N GLN A 98 -11.89 8.84 -8.59
CA GLN A 98 -13.27 9.26 -8.36
C GLN A 98 -13.36 10.28 -7.22
N LEU A 99 -12.64 10.06 -6.10
CA LEU A 99 -12.61 10.98 -4.96
C LEU A 99 -11.95 12.33 -5.31
N LEU A 100 -10.97 12.32 -6.22
CA LEU A 100 -10.25 13.52 -6.65
C LEU A 100 -10.93 14.28 -7.79
N ALA A 101 -11.79 13.63 -8.59
CA ALA A 101 -12.40 14.20 -9.79
C ALA A 101 -13.13 15.53 -9.56
N PRO A 102 -13.89 15.74 -8.45
CA PRO A 102 -14.55 17.02 -8.19
C PRO A 102 -13.59 18.21 -8.03
N VAL A 103 -12.34 17.98 -7.65
CA VAL A 103 -11.35 19.03 -7.36
C VAL A 103 -10.27 19.11 -8.45
N ILE A 104 -9.90 17.98 -9.06
CA ILE A 104 -8.83 17.90 -10.06
C ILE A 104 -9.34 17.25 -11.36
N PRO A 105 -10.28 17.88 -12.07
CA PRO A 105 -11.09 17.20 -13.09
C PRO A 105 -10.32 16.77 -14.33
N HIS A 106 -9.37 17.57 -14.81
CA HIS A 106 -8.68 17.30 -16.07
C HIS A 106 -7.70 16.13 -15.98
N ILE A 107 -6.89 16.09 -14.90
CA ILE A 107 -5.88 15.02 -14.76
C ILE A 107 -6.53 13.69 -14.39
N THR A 108 -7.62 13.73 -13.62
CA THR A 108 -8.37 12.52 -13.26
C THR A 108 -9.06 11.95 -14.48
N GLU A 109 -9.63 12.80 -15.35
CA GLU A 109 -10.20 12.40 -16.63
C GLU A 109 -9.14 11.80 -17.57
N GLU A 110 -7.99 12.46 -17.74
CA GLU A 110 -6.90 11.94 -18.58
C GLU A 110 -6.44 10.56 -18.11
N ILE A 111 -6.19 10.38 -16.81
CA ILE A 111 -5.77 9.08 -16.29
C ILE A 111 -6.90 8.05 -16.44
N TYR A 112 -8.15 8.45 -16.20
CA TYR A 112 -9.29 7.55 -16.29
C TYR A 112 -9.50 7.05 -17.72
N SER A 113 -9.44 7.94 -18.71
CA SER A 113 -9.66 7.59 -20.12
C SER A 113 -8.63 6.59 -20.63
N HIS A 114 -7.35 6.73 -20.23
CA HIS A 114 -6.30 5.78 -20.61
C HIS A 114 -6.40 4.42 -19.92
N MET A 115 -6.98 4.34 -18.73
CA MET A 115 -6.93 3.13 -17.90
C MET A 115 -8.26 2.38 -17.80
N TYR A 116 -9.41 3.04 -17.98
CA TYR A 116 -10.73 2.49 -17.65
C TYR A 116 -11.78 2.71 -18.74
N ALA A 117 -11.59 3.64 -19.69
CA ALA A 117 -12.65 3.96 -20.67
C ALA A 117 -13.10 2.73 -21.46
N GLU A 118 -12.16 1.83 -21.77
CA GLU A 118 -12.47 0.52 -22.31
C GLU A 118 -13.03 -0.40 -21.20
N GLY A 119 -14.36 -0.44 -21.08
CA GLY A 119 -15.09 -1.37 -20.22
C GLY A 119 -15.88 -0.74 -19.07
N GLU A 120 -15.54 0.48 -18.64
CA GLU A 120 -16.20 1.14 -17.49
C GLU A 120 -17.02 2.38 -17.86
N GLY A 121 -16.86 2.91 -19.08
CA GLY A 121 -17.58 4.07 -19.59
C GLY A 121 -16.66 5.24 -19.95
N ASP A 122 -17.20 6.22 -20.67
CA ASP A 122 -16.37 7.17 -21.42
C ASP A 122 -15.70 8.27 -20.59
N SER A 123 -16.19 8.56 -19.37
CA SER A 123 -15.70 9.68 -18.56
C SER A 123 -15.88 9.45 -17.06
N ILE A 124 -14.90 9.89 -16.26
CA ILE A 124 -15.00 9.78 -14.80
C ILE A 124 -16.09 10.68 -14.23
N HIS A 125 -16.40 11.78 -14.92
CA HIS A 125 -17.38 12.79 -14.50
C HIS A 125 -18.83 12.34 -14.65
N ILE A 126 -19.08 11.27 -15.40
CA ILE A 126 -20.38 10.59 -15.49
C ILE A 126 -20.38 9.23 -14.76
N SER A 127 -19.24 8.83 -14.20
CA SER A 127 -19.13 7.61 -13.41
C SER A 127 -19.87 7.76 -12.07
N ARG A 128 -20.31 6.64 -11.50
CA ARG A 128 -20.95 6.66 -10.18
C ARG A 128 -19.94 7.02 -9.10
N TRP A 129 -20.36 7.82 -8.13
CA TRP A 129 -19.59 8.03 -6.90
C TRP A 129 -19.27 6.69 -6.22
N PRO A 130 -18.05 6.50 -5.66
CA PRO A 130 -17.70 5.26 -4.99
C PRO A 130 -18.53 5.07 -3.72
N GLU A 131 -19.15 3.89 -3.60
CA GLU A 131 -19.82 3.46 -2.38
C GLU A 131 -18.87 2.64 -1.52
N VAL A 132 -18.97 2.79 -0.20
CA VAL A 132 -18.16 2.05 0.77
C VAL A 132 -18.50 0.56 0.69
N ASN A 133 -17.50 -0.26 0.40
CA ASN A 133 -17.61 -1.70 0.50
C ASN A 133 -17.15 -2.18 1.88
N SER A 134 -18.10 -2.40 2.78
CA SER A 134 -17.81 -2.85 4.15
C SER A 134 -17.12 -4.22 4.22
N SER A 135 -17.21 -5.06 3.18
CA SER A 135 -16.52 -6.36 3.14
C SER A 135 -15.01 -6.24 2.99
N LEU A 136 -14.51 -5.06 2.58
CA LEU A 136 -13.07 -4.77 2.43
C LEU A 136 -12.48 -4.06 3.66
N ILE A 137 -13.32 -3.70 4.64
CA ILE A 137 -12.86 -3.13 5.91
C ILE A 137 -12.37 -4.28 6.80
N ASP A 138 -11.07 -4.32 7.03
CA ASP A 138 -10.36 -5.35 7.79
C ASP A 138 -9.45 -4.67 8.85
N PRO A 139 -9.98 -4.43 10.07
CA PRO A 139 -9.21 -3.79 11.14
C PRO A 139 -7.98 -4.58 11.58
N GLU A 140 -7.96 -5.90 11.37
CA GLU A 140 -6.80 -6.72 11.69
C GLU A 140 -5.71 -6.53 10.63
N ALA A 141 -6.08 -6.50 9.35
CA ALA A 141 -5.14 -6.15 8.28
C ALA A 141 -4.58 -4.73 8.44
N GLU A 142 -5.40 -3.77 8.90
CA GLU A 142 -4.93 -2.42 9.26
C GLU A 142 -3.82 -2.47 10.31
N ARG A 143 -4.08 -3.12 11.46
CA ARG A 143 -3.08 -3.23 12.54
C ARG A 143 -1.79 -3.91 12.10
N ARG A 144 -1.91 -5.03 11.38
CA ARG A 144 -0.76 -5.81 10.92
C ARG A 144 0.04 -5.08 9.84
N GLY A 145 -0.65 -4.49 8.88
CA GLY A 145 -0.02 -3.74 7.79
C GLY A 145 0.67 -2.46 8.28
N ASP A 146 0.10 -1.76 9.27
CA ASP A 146 0.75 -0.59 9.87
C ASP A 146 2.10 -0.96 10.52
N LEU A 147 2.16 -2.12 11.20
CA LEU A 147 3.42 -2.65 11.75
C LEU A 147 4.43 -2.98 10.64
N ILE A 148 4.00 -3.67 9.59
CA ILE A 148 4.87 -4.07 8.47
C ILE A 148 5.46 -2.85 7.77
N VAL A 149 4.62 -1.85 7.50
CA VAL A 149 5.01 -0.59 6.87
C VAL A 149 6.00 0.18 7.74
N ALA A 150 5.77 0.25 9.05
CA ALA A 150 6.70 0.88 9.99
C ALA A 150 8.08 0.19 9.99
N VAL A 151 8.11 -1.15 10.00
CA VAL A 151 9.35 -1.94 9.91
C VAL A 151 10.09 -1.68 8.61
N ILE A 152 9.40 -1.73 7.46
CA ILE A 152 9.99 -1.42 6.15
C ILE A 152 10.57 0.00 6.14
N GLY A 153 9.82 0.96 6.67
CA GLY A 153 10.24 2.35 6.81
C GLY A 153 11.50 2.51 7.66
N ALA A 154 11.52 1.90 8.84
CA ALA A 154 12.66 1.95 9.76
C ALA A 154 13.93 1.36 9.13
N ILE A 155 13.82 0.23 8.44
CA ILE A 155 14.96 -0.41 7.77
C ILE A 155 15.46 0.44 6.59
N ARG A 156 14.56 1.05 5.80
CA ARG A 156 14.95 1.98 4.72
C ARG A 156 15.69 3.21 5.26
N ARG A 157 15.24 3.76 6.39
CA ARG A 157 15.93 4.84 7.11
C ARG A 157 17.33 4.40 7.54
N GLU A 158 17.48 3.19 8.06
CA GLU A 158 18.78 2.64 8.44
C GLU A 158 19.72 2.44 7.25
N LYS A 159 19.26 1.81 6.16
CA LYS A 159 20.06 1.67 4.92
C LYS A 159 20.57 3.04 4.46
N SER A 160 19.69 4.04 4.42
CA SER A 160 20.06 5.41 4.04
C SER A 160 21.09 6.02 4.99
N ARG A 161 20.92 5.84 6.31
CA ARG A 161 21.87 6.32 7.33
C ARG A 161 23.26 5.71 7.17
N ARG A 162 23.33 4.43 6.82
CA ARG A 162 24.59 3.69 6.54
C ARG A 162 25.15 3.95 5.13
N GLY A 163 24.50 4.79 4.31
CA GLY A 163 24.90 5.05 2.92
C GLY A 163 24.69 3.85 1.98
N ILE A 164 23.85 2.89 2.36
CA ILE A 164 23.50 1.72 1.55
C ILE A 164 22.35 2.12 0.61
N PRO A 165 22.53 2.06 -0.72
CA PRO A 165 21.44 2.31 -1.66
C PRO A 165 20.24 1.40 -1.39
N LEU A 166 19.01 1.92 -1.48
CA LEU A 166 17.81 1.14 -1.16
C LEU A 166 17.66 -0.11 -2.05
N GLY A 167 18.07 -0.01 -3.32
CA GLY A 167 18.07 -1.13 -4.27
C GLY A 167 19.25 -2.10 -4.13
N ARG A 168 20.24 -1.82 -3.28
CA ARG A 168 21.36 -2.74 -3.02
C ARG A 168 20.86 -3.91 -2.18
N GLU A 169 21.20 -5.11 -2.61
CA GLU A 169 20.89 -6.34 -1.87
C GLU A 169 21.69 -6.40 -0.56
N VAL A 170 21.06 -6.92 0.50
CA VAL A 170 21.69 -7.20 1.80
C VAL A 170 21.62 -8.69 2.12
N GLU A 171 22.62 -9.22 2.82
CA GLU A 171 22.71 -10.65 3.13
C GLU A 171 21.60 -11.13 4.06
N ALA A 172 21.30 -10.38 5.14
CA ALA A 172 20.23 -10.74 6.06
C ALA A 172 19.60 -9.55 6.78
N ILE A 173 18.32 -9.69 7.08
CA ILE A 173 17.58 -8.84 8.02
C ILE A 173 17.08 -9.74 9.16
N GLU A 174 17.49 -9.43 10.37
CA GLU A 174 17.00 -10.11 11.57
C GLU A 174 15.95 -9.22 12.22
N LEU A 175 14.76 -9.77 12.46
CA LEU A 175 13.64 -9.09 13.10
C LEU A 175 13.38 -9.75 14.46
N TYR A 176 13.24 -8.93 15.50
CA TYR A 176 13.02 -9.36 16.87
C TYR A 176 11.70 -8.78 17.36
N ALA A 177 10.85 -9.61 17.94
CA ALA A 177 9.56 -9.21 18.46
C ALA A 177 9.34 -9.76 19.87
N GLU A 178 9.03 -8.88 20.83
CA GLU A 178 8.76 -9.26 22.21
C GLU A 178 7.31 -9.73 22.45
N GLY A 179 6.40 -9.46 21.51
CA GLY A 179 5.00 -9.88 21.58
C GLY A 179 4.63 -10.91 20.51
N GLY A 180 3.71 -11.83 20.86
CA GLY A 180 3.27 -12.90 19.96
C GLY A 180 2.56 -12.37 18.71
N PHE A 181 1.81 -11.27 18.83
CA PHE A 181 1.14 -10.62 17.70
C PHE A 181 2.15 -10.06 16.70
N GLU A 182 3.17 -9.35 17.20
CA GLU A 182 4.22 -8.76 16.39
C GLU A 182 5.03 -9.87 15.69
N ALA A 183 5.45 -10.90 16.43
CA ALA A 183 6.18 -12.03 15.87
C ALA A 183 5.40 -12.76 14.78
N GLU A 184 4.12 -13.05 15.02
CA GLU A 184 3.24 -13.67 14.02
C GLU A 184 3.10 -12.79 12.77
N THR A 185 2.87 -11.48 12.96
CA THR A 185 2.72 -10.53 11.85
C THR A 185 3.97 -10.45 10.99
N LEU A 186 5.15 -10.37 11.62
CA LEU A 186 6.42 -10.31 10.89
C LEU A 186 6.68 -11.62 10.13
N ARG A 187 6.32 -12.78 10.69
CA ARG A 187 6.40 -14.08 10.00
C ARG A 187 5.54 -14.11 8.75
N MET A 188 4.30 -13.61 8.83
CA MET A 188 3.40 -13.51 7.66
C MET A 188 3.97 -12.60 6.58
N ALA A 189 4.73 -11.57 6.97
CA ALA A 189 5.24 -10.53 6.08
C ALA A 189 6.68 -10.78 5.58
N VAL A 190 7.33 -11.88 5.95
CA VAL A 190 8.73 -12.18 5.58
C VAL A 190 8.99 -11.99 4.08
N ARG A 191 8.08 -12.48 3.23
CA ARG A 191 8.20 -12.37 1.77
C ARG A 191 8.11 -10.92 1.29
N ASP A 192 7.14 -10.16 1.81
CA ASP A 192 6.96 -8.75 1.46
C ASP A 192 8.16 -7.90 1.93
N ILE A 193 8.64 -8.13 3.15
CA ILE A 193 9.81 -7.44 3.71
C ILE A 193 11.07 -7.76 2.89
N ALA A 194 11.31 -9.05 2.58
CA ALA A 194 12.47 -9.48 1.81
C ALA A 194 12.48 -8.86 0.39
N GLY A 195 11.35 -8.95 -0.31
CA GLY A 195 11.20 -8.42 -1.66
C GLY A 195 11.34 -6.90 -1.72
N THR A 196 10.75 -6.20 -0.75
CA THR A 196 10.77 -4.72 -0.68
C THR A 196 12.14 -4.17 -0.34
N LEU A 197 12.87 -4.83 0.57
CA LEU A 197 14.14 -4.35 1.10
C LEU A 197 15.37 -4.93 0.39
N ARG A 198 15.15 -5.82 -0.59
CA ARG A 198 16.19 -6.57 -1.32
C ARG A 198 17.08 -7.34 -0.33
N ALA A 199 16.47 -8.21 0.48
CA ALA A 199 17.21 -9.06 1.41
C ALA A 199 17.21 -10.51 0.92
N LYS A 200 18.37 -11.17 0.95
CA LYS A 200 18.46 -12.60 0.62
C LYS A 200 17.74 -13.47 1.64
N ARG A 201 17.74 -13.04 2.91
CA ARG A 201 17.12 -13.76 4.02
C ARG A 201 16.54 -12.78 5.03
N VAL A 202 15.35 -13.10 5.53
CA VAL A 202 14.69 -12.38 6.61
C VAL A 202 14.32 -13.41 7.67
N GLU A 203 14.79 -13.22 8.90
CA GLU A 203 14.57 -14.13 10.01
C GLU A 203 13.82 -13.41 11.13
N VAL A 204 12.85 -14.11 11.74
CA VAL A 204 12.01 -13.56 12.81
C VAL A 204 12.25 -14.34 14.09
N TYR A 205 12.66 -13.63 15.13
CA TYR A 205 12.93 -14.16 16.46
C TYR A 205 11.94 -13.61 17.47
N GLU A 206 11.52 -14.46 18.40
CA GLU A 206 10.74 -14.04 19.56
C GLU A 206 11.69 -13.68 20.72
N GLY A 207 11.41 -12.56 21.38
CA GLY A 207 12.17 -12.04 22.51
C GLY A 207 13.08 -10.86 22.19
N GLY A 208 13.95 -10.53 23.14
CA GLY A 208 14.87 -9.40 23.04
C GLY A 208 16.01 -9.62 22.05
N GLY A 209 16.46 -8.53 21.41
CA GLY A 209 17.54 -8.53 20.43
C GLY A 209 17.49 -7.27 19.56
N GLY A 210 18.21 -7.28 18.42
CA GLY A 210 18.14 -6.20 17.45
C GLY A 210 18.94 -4.93 17.81
N GLU A 211 19.70 -4.43 16.84
CA GLU A 211 20.52 -3.21 16.97
C GLU A 211 19.67 -1.94 17.00
N HIS A 212 18.55 -1.93 16.28
CA HIS A 212 17.70 -0.75 16.07
C HIS A 212 16.25 -1.01 16.46
N GLU A 213 15.62 -0.04 17.10
CA GLU A 213 14.20 -0.05 17.45
C GLU A 213 13.34 0.51 16.31
N VAL A 214 12.14 -0.04 16.14
CA VAL A 214 11.10 0.56 15.30
C VAL A 214 10.33 1.54 16.18
N GLU A 215 10.51 2.84 15.93
CA GLU A 215 10.04 3.94 16.79
C GLU A 215 8.54 3.86 17.15
N GLU A 216 7.70 3.50 16.18
CA GLU A 216 6.25 3.38 16.36
C GLU A 216 5.85 2.07 17.07
N TYR A 217 6.76 1.10 17.16
CA TYR A 217 6.55 -0.23 17.72
C TYR A 217 7.75 -0.67 18.60
N PRO A 218 7.87 -0.16 19.85
CA PRO A 218 9.04 -0.40 20.71
C PRO A 218 9.35 -1.87 21.02
N LYS A 219 8.35 -2.75 20.87
CA LYS A 219 8.49 -4.21 21.02
C LYS A 219 9.12 -4.89 19.81
N VAL A 220 9.43 -4.14 18.76
CA VAL A 220 9.98 -4.62 17.51
C VAL A 220 11.32 -3.96 17.25
N ARG A 221 12.33 -4.80 17.05
CA ARG A 221 13.71 -4.39 16.80
C ARG A 221 14.25 -5.13 15.59
N PHE A 222 15.29 -4.58 14.95
CA PHE A 222 15.92 -5.22 13.79
C PHE A 222 17.43 -5.05 13.76
N SER A 223 18.10 -5.92 13.02
CA SER A 223 19.51 -5.82 12.67
C SER A 223 19.69 -6.00 11.17
N LEU A 224 20.61 -5.22 10.57
CA LEU A 224 20.97 -5.34 9.16
C LEU A 224 22.37 -5.96 9.03
N LYS A 225 22.46 -7.08 8.32
CA LYS A 225 23.70 -7.70 7.89
C LYS A 225 23.93 -7.36 6.41
N PRO A 226 24.80 -6.38 6.10
CA PRO A 226 25.02 -5.90 4.73
C PRO A 226 25.55 -6.97 3.79
#